data_AF-A0A8K0SA92-F1
#
_entry.id   AF-A0A8K0SA92-F1
#
_cell.length_a   1.000
_cell.length_b   1.000
_cell.length_c   1.000
_cell.angle_alpha   90.00
_cell.angle_beta   90.00
_cell.angle_gamma   90.00
#
_symmetry.space_group_name_H-M   'P 1'
#
loop_
_entity.id
_entity.type
_entity.pdbx_description
1 polymer ?
#
loop_
_entity_poly.entity_id
_entity_poly.type
_entity_poly.pdbx_seq_one_letter_code
_entity_poly.pdbx_strand_id
1 'polypeptide(L)' 'MIFITHKMSTLRHLDSIVVLAPGGRIMEQGSHDELMAKRGEYYELRRINEGLEPRPLLEIN' A
#
# COMPACT_ATOMS: atom_id res chain seq x y z
N MET A 1 -11.93 -13.38 7.68
CA MET A 1 -12.35 -12.12 8.35
C MET A 1 -11.92 -10.96 7.47
N ILE A 2 -12.77 -9.96 7.23
CA ILE A 2 -12.45 -8.81 6.38
C ILE A 2 -12.35 -7.57 7.27
N PHE A 3 -11.23 -6.84 7.17
CA PHE A 3 -11.01 -5.59 7.88
C PHE A 3 -10.96 -4.44 6.87
N ILE A 4 -11.69 -3.36 7.14
CA ILE A 4 -11.60 -2.10 6.40
C ILE A 4 -11.08 -1.06 7.39
N THR A 5 -9.83 -0.64 7.24
CA THR A 5 -9.21 0.33 8.15
C THR A 5 -8.13 1.13 7.46
N HIS A 6 -7.98 2.39 7.87
CA HIS A 6 -6.86 3.25 7.50
C HIS A 6 -5.68 3.10 8.48
N LYS A 7 -5.86 2.37 9.59
CA LYS A 7 -4.80 2.18 10.60
C LYS A 7 -3.83 1.09 10.16
N MET A 8 -2.64 1.52 9.77
CA MET A 8 -1.57 0.65 9.24
C MET A 8 -1.10 -0.42 10.25
N SER A 9 -1.22 -0.19 11.56
CA SER A 9 -0.85 -1.17 12.60
C SER A 9 -1.62 -2.48 12.50
N THR A 10 -2.84 -2.46 11.98
CA THR A 10 -3.68 -3.64 11.79
C THR A 10 -3.36 -4.36 10.48
N LEU A 11 -2.93 -3.63 9.45
CA LEU A 11 -2.70 -4.17 8.11
C LEU A 11 -1.47 -5.10 8.04
N ARG A 12 -0.43 -4.85 8.85
CA ARG A 12 0.83 -5.62 8.85
C ARG A 12 0.66 -7.12 9.15
N HIS A 13 -0.41 -7.51 9.83
CA HIS A 13 -0.66 -8.90 10.23
C HIS A 13 -1.70 -9.61 9.36
N LEU A 14 -2.15 -8.97 8.27
CA LEU A 14 -3.14 -9.58 7.38
C LEU A 14 -2.47 -10.46 6.34
N ASP A 15 -3.10 -11.61 6.07
CA ASP A 15 -2.64 -12.58 5.08
C ASP A 15 -2.66 -12.00 3.66
N SER A 16 -3.57 -11.06 3.39
CA SER A 16 -3.66 -10.34 2.12
C SER A 16 -4.19 -8.93 2.34
N ILE A 17 -3.51 -7.97 1.71
CA ILE A 17 -3.89 -6.56 1.62
C ILE A 17 -4.29 -6.29 0.17
N VAL A 18 -5.37 -5.53 -0.04
CA VAL A 18 -5.85 -5.11 -1.36
C VAL A 18 -5.79 -3.58 -1.41
N VAL A 19 -5.06 -3.04 -2.38
CA VAL A 19 -5.01 -1.60 -2.65
C VAL A 19 -6.00 -1.27 -3.76
N LEU A 20 -6.88 -0.31 -3.49
CA LEU A 20 -7.90 0.13 -4.44
C LEU A 20 -7.55 1.51 -4.97
N ALA A 21 -7.67 1.67 -6.28
CA ALA A 21 -7.71 2.98 -6.93
C ALA A 21 -9.00 3.72 -6.56
N PRO A 22 -9.03 5.06 -6.72
CA PRO A 22 -10.28 5.79 -6.81
C PRO A 22 -11.22 5.11 -7.82
N GLY A 23 -12.47 4.87 -7.41
CA GLY A 23 -13.44 4.12 -8.23
C GLY A 23 -13.45 2.60 -8.01
N GLY A 24 -12.65 2.07 -7.07
CA GLY A 24 -12.79 0.69 -6.58
C GLY A 24 -12.07 -0.39 -7.39
N ARG A 25 -11.23 -0.01 -8.35
CA ARG A 25 -10.41 -0.95 -9.11
C ARG A 25 -9.23 -1.43 -8.26
N ILE A 26 -8.98 -2.74 -8.23
CA ILE A 26 -7.78 -3.30 -7.58
C ILE A 26 -6.52 -2.87 -8.35
N MET A 27 -5.59 -2.23 -7.64
CA MET A 27 -4.27 -1.87 -8.16
C MET A 27 -3.21 -2.90 -7.76
N GLU A 28 -3.22 -3.32 -6.49
CA GLU A 28 -2.27 -4.27 -5.95
C GLU A 28 -2.94 -5.21 -4.96
N GLN A 29 -2.41 -6.44 -4.88
CA GLN A 29 -2.78 -7.42 -3.87
C GLN A 29 -1.54 -8.24 -3.45
N GLY A 30 -1.44 -8.57 -2.17
CA GLY A 30 -0.40 -9.41 -1.60
C GLY A 30 -0.29 -9.26 -0.09
N SER A 31 0.67 -9.97 0.52
CA SER A 31 1.05 -9.74 1.92
C SER A 31 1.76 -8.37 2.08
N HIS A 32 1.93 -7.92 3.33
CA HIS A 32 2.68 -6.71 3.62
C HIS A 32 4.09 -6.75 3.01
N ASP A 33 4.83 -7.84 3.22
CA ASP A 33 6.21 -7.98 2.76
C ASP A 33 6.31 -8.02 1.23
N GLU A 34 5.37 -8.71 0.57
CA GLU A 34 5.29 -8.74 -0.89
C GLU A 34 5.05 -7.35 -1.48
N LEU A 35 4.13 -6.58 -0.90
CA LEU A 35 3.78 -5.24 -1.38
C LEU A 35 4.90 -4.23 -1.08
N MET A 36 5.59 -4.35 0.06
CA MET A 36 6.76 -3.55 0.36
C MET A 36 7.93 -3.84 -0.60
N ALA A 37 8.13 -5.10 -0.99
CA ALA A 37 9.15 -5.50 -1.94
C ALA A 37 8.87 -4.98 -3.37
N LYS A 38 7.60 -4.90 -3.78
CA LYS A 38 7.18 -4.36 -5.09
C LYS A 38 7.46 -2.86 -5.23
N ARG A 39 7.57 -2.12 -4.12
CA ARG A 39 7.78 -0.66 -4.11
C ARG A 39 6.77 0.13 -4.97
N GLY A 40 5.54 -0.38 -5.07
CA GLY A 40 4.42 0.25 -5.80
C GLY A 40 3.53 1.12 -4.91
N GLU A 41 2.23 1.18 -5.22
CA GLU A 41 1.26 2.11 -4.58
C GLU A 41 1.16 1.90 -3.07
N TYR A 42 1.08 0.65 -2.60
CA TYR A 42 1.06 0.33 -1.18
C TYR A 42 2.27 0.91 -0.44
N TYR A 43 3.45 0.77 -1.04
CA TYR A 43 4.71 1.24 -0.48
C TYR A 43 4.75 2.77 -0.41
N GLU A 44 4.27 3.47 -1.44
CA GLU A 44 4.17 4.94 -1.42
C GLU A 44 3.16 5.43 -0.36
N LEU A 45 2.01 4.77 -0.25
CA LEU A 45 1.05 5.05 0.83
C LEU A 45 1.70 4.84 2.21
N ARG A 46 2.51 3.79 2.38
CA ARG A 46 3.23 3.52 3.63
C ARG A 46 4.22 4.63 3.96
N ARG A 47 4.99 5.11 2.98
CA ARG A 47 5.97 6.21 3.12
C ARG A 47 5.30 7.51 3.55
N ILE A 48 4.21 7.89 2.89
CA ILE A 48 3.44 9.09 3.25
C ILE A 48 2.92 9.00 4.68
N ASN A 49 2.44 7.82 5.09
CA ASN A 49 2.03 7.58 6.49
C ASN A 49 3.19 7.65 7.50
N GLU A 50 4.45 7.52 7.07
CA GLU A 50 5.65 7.74 7.91
C GLU A 50 6.14 9.19 7.88
N GLY A 51 5.46 10.08 7.16
CA GLY A 51 5.88 11.48 6.98
C GLY A 51 7.01 11.65 5.97
N LEU A 52 7.23 10.67 5.09
CA LEU A 52 8.17 10.78 3.98
C LEU A 52 7.51 11.44 2.77
N GLU A 53 8.26 12.27 2.07
CA GLU A 53 7.79 12.94 0.86
C GLU A 53 7.50 11.94 -0.28
N PRO A 54 6.48 12.18 -1.13
CA PRO A 54 6.18 11.35 -2.29
C PRO A 54 7.39 11.20 -3.20
N ARG A 55 7.53 10.04 -3.84
CA ARG A 55 8.62 9.82 -4.80
C ARG A 55 8.51 10.84 -5.96
N PRO A 56 9.61 11.47 -6.40
CA PRO A 56 9.57 12.37 -7.55
C PRO A 56 9.01 11.64 -8.79
N LEU A 57 8.16 12.32 -9.56
CA LEU A 57 7.54 11.79 -10.80
C LEU A 57 8.55 11.37 -11.89
N LEU A 58 9.85 11.57 -11.67
CA LEU A 58 10.94 11.22 -12.59
C LEU A 58 11.42 9.76 -12.45
N GLU A 59 10.91 9.01 -11.46
CA GLU A 59 11.35 7.62 -11.19
C GLU A 59 10.35 6.53 -11.64
N ILE A 60 9.25 6.91 -12.29
CA ILE A 60 8.26 5.98 -12.87
C ILE A 60 8.66 5.67 -14.33
N ASN A 61 9.65 4.78 -14.49
CA ASN A 61 9.95 4.06 -15.72
C ASN A 61 9.74 2.57 -15.50
#